data_AF-A0A1W9TG48-F1
#
_entry.id   AF-A0A1W9TG48-F1
#
_cell.length_a   1.000
_cell.length_b   1.000
_cell.length_c   1.000
_cell.angle_alpha   90.00
_cell.angle_beta   90.00
_cell.angle_gamma   90.00
#
_symmetry.space_group_name_H-M   'P 1'
#
loop_
_entity.id
_entity.type
_entity.pdbx_description
1 polymer ?
#
loop_
_entity_poly.entity_id
_entity_poly.type
_entity_poly.pdbx_seq_one_letter_code
_entity_poly.pdbx_strand_id
1 'polypeptide(L)'
;MRINKVKLTNYRVHKDLEVDFTRGINLLLGKNGSGKSSILEAIGFAMFDNNLRSNIKDAVKRGEKYGNILIEFVGNDEIEYIVEKKIGKNGHILYKKDNKLEKMDKKDEIIKEIKKLSGIHENSKKIYESVVTATQNKIVDIFTAKDKDREKDFNEIFDTKIYNNMYYGFVKDAKDKYEDKLKTNNGKLEGLQEGLENGDEIKKELKESKKELKELQGNKKETDKRLKEKEKIKNEIEK
;
A
#
# COMPACT_ATOMS: atom_id res chain seq x y z
N MET A 1 0.97 15.73 -18.19
CA MET A 1 -0.06 16.76 -18.34
C MET A 1 0.60 18.10 -18.57
N ARG A 2 0.03 18.94 -19.43
CA ARG A 2 0.56 20.26 -19.77
C ARG A 2 -0.57 21.28 -19.85
N ILE A 3 -0.45 22.40 -19.15
CA ILE A 3 -1.41 23.51 -19.25
C ILE A 3 -1.07 24.35 -20.48
N ASN A 4 -2.08 24.62 -21.32
CA ASN A 4 -1.95 25.44 -22.53
C ASN A 4 -2.53 26.83 -22.32
N LYS A 5 -3.63 26.97 -21.57
CA LYS A 5 -4.29 28.26 -21.36
C LYS A 5 -5.00 28.29 -20.00
N VAL A 6 -4.99 29.47 -19.38
CA VAL A 6 -5.83 29.78 -18.22
C VAL A 6 -6.61 31.05 -18.51
N LYS A 7 -7.93 30.97 -18.36
CA LYS A 7 -8.85 32.11 -18.45
C LYS A 7 -9.56 32.31 -17.11
N LEU A 8 -9.47 33.52 -16.58
CA LEU A 8 -10.04 33.91 -15.30
C LEU A 8 -11.04 35.04 -15.51
N THR A 9 -12.28 34.82 -15.10
CA THR A 9 -13.33 35.84 -15.14
C THR A 9 -13.80 36.13 -13.72
N ASN A 10 -13.76 37.38 -13.29
CA ASN A 10 -14.16 37.83 -11.96
C ASN A 10 -13.53 36.99 -10.82
N TYR A 11 -12.24 36.67 -10.95
CA TYR A 11 -11.48 35.88 -9.98
C TYR A 11 -10.40 36.73 -9.34
N ARG A 12 -10.45 36.90 -8.01
CA ARG A 12 -9.53 37.75 -7.24
C ARG A 12 -9.45 39.17 -7.81
N VAL A 13 -8.26 39.61 -8.20
CA VAL A 13 -8.04 40.94 -8.80
C VAL A 13 -8.40 40.96 -10.30
N HIS A 14 -8.54 39.80 -10.94
CA HIS A 14 -8.74 39.68 -12.39
C HIS A 14 -10.23 39.80 -12.74
N LYS A 15 -10.58 40.80 -13.54
CA LYS A 15 -11.94 40.93 -14.11
C LYS A 15 -12.10 40.00 -15.31
N ASP A 16 -11.15 40.09 -16.24
CA ASP A 16 -10.99 39.19 -17.36
C ASP A 16 -9.49 39.09 -17.63
N LEU A 17 -8.95 37.88 -17.51
CA LEU A 17 -7.54 37.60 -17.77
C LEU A 17 -7.48 36.31 -18.59
N GLU A 18 -6.69 36.34 -19.67
CA GLU A 18 -6.36 35.17 -20.46
C GLU A 18 -4.83 35.06 -20.53
N VAL A 19 -4.31 33.87 -20.22
CA VAL A 19 -2.87 33.59 -20.22
C VAL A 19 -2.64 32.31 -21.01
N ASP A 20 -1.91 32.44 -22.11
CA ASP A 20 -1.41 31.33 -22.91
C ASP A 20 -0.06 30.87 -22.38
N PHE A 21 0.10 29.55 -22.27
CA PHE A 21 1.32 28.88 -21.85
C PHE A 21 1.93 28.14 -23.03
N THR A 22 3.26 28.22 -23.14
CA THR A 22 4.04 27.53 -24.16
C THR A 22 4.80 26.36 -23.57
N ARG A 23 5.39 25.51 -24.42
CA ARG A 23 6.32 24.47 -23.96
C ARG A 23 7.58 25.13 -23.39
N GLY A 24 8.13 24.55 -22.33
CA GLY A 24 9.34 25.04 -21.68
C GLY A 24 9.03 26.01 -20.54
N ILE A 25 9.91 27.00 -20.37
CA ILE A 25 9.87 27.92 -19.23
C ILE A 25 8.97 29.10 -19.57
N ASN A 26 7.94 29.32 -18.75
CA ASN A 26 7.04 30.46 -18.86
C ASN A 26 7.27 31.40 -17.66
N LEU A 27 7.59 32.66 -17.92
CA LEU A 27 7.87 33.65 -16.88
C LEU A 27 6.68 34.62 -16.71
N LEU A 28 5.99 34.55 -15.57
CA LEU A 28 4.92 35.48 -15.22
C LEU A 28 5.51 36.72 -14.52
N LEU A 29 5.57 37.85 -15.23
CA LEU A 29 6.09 39.12 -14.70
C LEU A 29 4.96 40.07 -14.26
N GLY A 30 5.24 40.86 -13.23
CA GLY A 30 4.32 41.88 -12.75
C GLY A 30 4.67 42.37 -11.36
N LYS A 31 4.04 43.45 -10.90
CA LYS A 31 4.24 43.98 -9.54
C LYS A 31 3.72 43.01 -8.46
N ASN A 32 4.14 43.18 -7.21
CA ASN A 32 3.50 42.49 -6.08
C ASN A 32 2.01 42.86 -6.01
N GLY A 33 1.14 41.90 -5.71
CA GLY A 33 -0.31 42.10 -5.70
C GLY A 33 -1.00 42.10 -7.08
N SER A 34 -0.26 42.00 -8.20
CA SER A 34 -0.85 41.92 -9.56
C SER A 34 -1.64 40.63 -9.84
N GLY A 35 -1.70 39.68 -8.90
CA GLY A 35 -2.47 38.46 -9.06
C GLY A 35 -1.73 37.30 -9.73
N LYS A 36 -0.39 37.35 -9.85
CA LYS A 36 0.42 36.23 -10.37
C LYS A 36 0.18 34.92 -9.62
N SER A 37 0.26 34.95 -8.28
CA SER A 37 -0.02 33.78 -7.44
C SER A 37 -1.48 33.32 -7.53
N SER A 38 -2.40 34.23 -7.89
CA SER A 38 -3.81 33.89 -8.10
C SER A 38 -4.00 33.00 -9.34
N ILE A 39 -3.15 33.10 -10.35
CA ILE A 39 -3.19 32.21 -11.53
C ILE A 39 -2.88 30.77 -11.09
N LEU A 40 -1.79 30.58 -10.34
CA LEU A 40 -1.40 29.25 -9.81
C LEU A 40 -2.45 28.69 -8.83
N GLU A 41 -3.05 29.54 -8.01
CA GLU A 41 -4.13 29.16 -7.10
C GLU A 41 -5.39 28.74 -7.87
N ALA A 42 -5.74 29.43 -8.94
CA ALA A 42 -6.89 29.08 -9.80
C ALA A 42 -6.71 27.71 -10.45
N ILE A 43 -5.49 27.41 -10.93
CA ILE A 43 -5.16 26.11 -11.51
C ILE A 43 -5.41 24.98 -10.50
N GLY A 44 -4.84 25.09 -9.30
CA GLY A 44 -5.01 24.07 -8.25
C GLY A 44 -6.46 23.90 -7.85
N PHE A 45 -7.19 25.02 -7.72
CA PHE A 45 -8.60 24.99 -7.31
C PHE A 45 -9.51 24.36 -8.36
N ALA A 46 -9.31 24.66 -9.65
CA ALA A 46 -10.11 24.09 -10.72
C ALA A 46 -9.78 22.61 -10.95
N MET A 47 -8.49 22.25 -11.02
CA MET A 47 -8.08 20.90 -11.41
C MET A 47 -8.16 19.87 -10.27
N PHE A 48 -7.81 20.25 -9.05
CA PHE A 48 -7.59 19.32 -7.94
C PHE A 48 -8.46 19.62 -6.71
N ASP A 49 -9.34 20.61 -6.82
CA ASP A 49 -10.14 21.12 -5.70
C ASP A 49 -9.28 21.53 -4.50
N ASN A 50 -8.09 22.07 -4.76
CA ASN A 50 -7.19 22.53 -3.70
C ASN A 50 -7.81 23.62 -2.84
N ASN A 51 -7.31 23.72 -1.61
CA ASN A 51 -7.76 24.76 -0.71
C ASN A 51 -7.28 26.12 -1.25
N LEU A 52 -8.22 27.07 -1.30
CA LEU A 52 -7.89 28.46 -1.54
C LEU A 52 -7.24 29.05 -0.28
N ARG A 53 -6.42 30.09 -0.45
CA ARG A 53 -5.80 30.82 0.69
C ARG A 53 -6.81 31.56 1.57
N SER A 54 -8.04 31.69 1.09
CA SER A 54 -9.16 32.34 1.77
C SER A 54 -10.43 31.56 1.50
N ASN A 55 -11.56 32.05 2.03
CA ASN A 55 -12.85 31.47 1.71
C ASN A 55 -13.14 31.52 0.20
N ILE A 56 -13.92 30.55 -0.29
CA ILE A 56 -14.36 30.48 -1.69
C ILE A 56 -15.09 31.76 -2.11
N LYS A 57 -15.85 32.38 -1.21
CA LYS A 57 -16.54 33.66 -1.46
C LYS A 57 -15.57 34.79 -1.79
N ASP A 58 -14.41 34.82 -1.13
CA ASP A 58 -13.37 35.84 -1.34
C ASP A 58 -12.52 35.57 -2.59
N ALA A 59 -12.74 34.42 -3.26
CA ALA A 59 -12.14 34.15 -4.55
C ALA A 59 -12.85 34.87 -5.69
N VAL A 60 -14.13 35.23 -5.52
CA VAL A 60 -14.86 36.08 -6.47
C VAL A 60 -14.39 37.52 -6.30
N LYS A 61 -14.19 38.23 -7.42
CA LYS A 61 -13.81 39.64 -7.42
C LYS A 61 -14.83 40.49 -6.66
N ARG A 62 -14.37 41.43 -5.83
CA ARG A 62 -15.26 42.31 -5.06
C ARG A 62 -16.24 43.05 -5.97
N GLY A 63 -17.52 43.05 -5.59
CA GLY A 63 -18.62 43.65 -6.37
C GLY A 63 -19.29 42.67 -7.35
N GLU A 64 -18.68 41.51 -7.61
CA GLU A 64 -19.22 40.51 -8.53
C GLU A 64 -19.93 39.38 -7.76
N LYS A 65 -20.99 38.83 -8.34
CA LYS A 65 -21.74 37.70 -7.75
C LYS A 65 -21.17 36.33 -8.12
N TYR A 66 -20.51 36.25 -9.27
CA TYR A 66 -20.03 35.01 -9.86
C TYR A 66 -18.63 35.19 -10.43
N GLY A 67 -17.86 34.10 -10.45
CA GLY A 67 -16.56 34.02 -11.11
C GLY A 67 -16.43 32.71 -11.90
N ASN A 68 -15.44 32.66 -12.79
CA ASN A 68 -15.15 31.49 -13.62
C ASN A 68 -13.65 31.27 -13.76
N ILE A 69 -13.24 30.01 -13.73
CA ILE A 69 -11.89 29.56 -14.04
C ILE A 69 -12.02 28.54 -15.16
N LEU A 70 -11.40 28.81 -16.30
CA LEU A 70 -11.31 27.88 -17.42
C LEU A 70 -9.85 27.56 -17.69
N ILE A 71 -9.54 26.29 -17.85
CA ILE A 71 -8.17 25.81 -18.10
C ILE A 71 -8.21 24.86 -19.28
N GLU A 72 -7.40 25.16 -20.29
CA GLU A 72 -7.11 24.24 -21.38
C GLU A 72 -5.81 23.52 -21.08
N PHE A 73 -5.80 22.19 -21.20
CA PHE A 73 -4.63 21.37 -20.91
C PHE A 73 -4.58 20.13 -21.81
N VAL A 74 -3.38 19.55 -21.95
CA VAL A 74 -3.14 18.25 -22.58
C VAL A 74 -2.97 17.20 -21.48
N GLY A 75 -3.76 16.13 -21.55
CA GLY A 75 -3.65 14.97 -20.65
C GLY A 75 -2.42 14.11 -20.96
N ASN A 76 -2.12 13.13 -20.10
CA ASN A 76 -1.07 12.13 -20.36
C ASN A 76 -1.39 11.19 -21.53
N ASP A 77 -2.65 11.20 -21.99
CA ASP A 77 -3.15 10.53 -23.18
C ASP A 77 -2.96 11.36 -24.46
N GLU A 78 -2.24 12.50 -24.39
CA GLU A 78 -1.98 13.43 -25.49
C GLU A 78 -3.23 14.12 -26.08
N ILE A 79 -4.38 14.07 -25.39
CA ILE A 79 -5.64 14.71 -25.83
C ILE A 79 -5.79 16.09 -25.17
N GLU A 80 -6.38 17.05 -25.90
CA GLU A 80 -6.73 18.37 -25.38
C GLU A 80 -8.07 18.38 -24.64
N TYR A 81 -8.06 18.88 -23.41
CA TYR A 81 -9.20 18.99 -22.52
C TYR A 81 -9.42 20.42 -22.06
N ILE A 82 -10.67 20.71 -21.69
CA ILE A 82 -11.05 21.94 -21.00
C ILE A 82 -11.73 21.58 -19.68
N VAL A 83 -11.24 22.15 -18.59
CA VAL A 83 -11.94 22.17 -17.30
C VAL A 83 -12.44 23.57 -17.00
N GLU A 84 -13.72 23.69 -16.63
CA GLU A 84 -14.38 24.93 -16.25
C GLU A 84 -14.94 24.81 -14.83
N LYS A 85 -14.54 25.71 -13.93
CA LYS A 85 -15.04 25.80 -12.56
C LYS A 85 -15.67 27.16 -12.30
N LYS A 86 -16.97 27.14 -11.99
CA LYS A 86 -17.77 28.31 -11.64
C LYS A 86 -17.74 28.53 -10.13
N ILE A 87 -17.67 29.80 -9.73
CA ILE A 87 -17.63 30.23 -8.33
C ILE A 87 -18.85 31.11 -8.06
N GLY A 88 -19.52 30.89 -6.93
CA GLY A 88 -20.80 31.55 -6.60
C GLY A 88 -22.02 30.91 -7.28
N LYS A 89 -21.80 30.01 -8.24
CA LYS A 89 -22.81 29.15 -8.86
C LYS A 89 -22.27 27.71 -8.91
N ASN A 90 -23.13 26.72 -8.73
CA ASN A 90 -22.72 25.34 -8.94
C ASN A 90 -22.37 25.11 -10.41
N GLY A 91 -21.15 24.64 -10.67
CA GLY A 91 -20.68 24.30 -12.00
C GLY A 91 -19.23 23.88 -11.95
N HIS A 92 -18.98 22.62 -12.24
CA HIS A 92 -17.65 22.09 -12.52
C HIS A 92 -17.82 21.18 -13.73
N ILE A 93 -17.10 21.44 -14.81
CA ILE A 93 -17.30 20.73 -16.08
C ILE A 93 -15.95 20.36 -16.66
N LEU A 94 -15.81 19.12 -17.14
CA LEU A 94 -14.66 18.65 -17.91
C LEU A 94 -15.14 18.09 -19.24
N TYR A 95 -14.47 18.44 -20.33
CA TYR A 95 -14.77 17.92 -21.67
C TYR A 95 -13.52 17.93 -22.55
N LYS A 96 -13.51 17.11 -23.60
CA LYS A 96 -12.49 17.20 -24.65
C LYS A 96 -12.72 18.43 -25.49
N LYS A 97 -11.65 19.14 -25.87
CA LYS A 97 -11.75 20.43 -26.56
C LYS A 97 -12.44 20.33 -27.93
N ASP A 98 -12.26 19.21 -28.62
CA ASP A 98 -12.87 18.90 -29.91
C ASP A 98 -14.34 18.43 -29.81
N ASN A 99 -14.77 17.94 -28.65
CA ASN A 99 -16.11 17.43 -28.43
C ASN A 99 -16.69 17.86 -27.07
N LYS A 100 -17.41 19.00 -27.09
CA LYS A 100 -18.10 19.53 -25.91
C LYS A 100 -19.39 18.79 -25.53
N LEU A 101 -19.92 17.92 -26.41
CA LEU A 101 -21.16 17.18 -26.14
C LEU A 101 -20.92 16.08 -25.10
N GLU A 102 -19.74 15.47 -25.12
CA GLU A 102 -19.29 14.52 -24.10
C GLU A 102 -18.62 15.25 -22.94
N LYS A 103 -19.45 15.72 -22.00
CA LYS A 103 -18.97 16.42 -20.80
C LYS A 103 -19.28 15.65 -19.52
N MET A 104 -18.37 15.76 -18.56
CA MET A 104 -18.58 15.37 -17.17
C MET A 104 -18.93 16.61 -16.37
N ASP A 105 -19.93 16.54 -15.49
CA ASP A 105 -20.37 17.66 -14.64
C ASP A 105 -20.43 17.35 -13.13
N LYS A 106 -20.18 16.08 -12.76
CA LYS A 106 -20.06 15.66 -11.37
C LYS A 106 -18.64 15.89 -10.87
N LYS A 107 -18.54 16.67 -9.80
CA LYS A 107 -17.25 17.07 -9.19
C LYS A 107 -16.32 15.86 -8.94
N ASP A 108 -16.81 14.80 -8.31
CA ASP A 108 -15.95 13.68 -7.90
C ASP A 108 -15.45 12.87 -9.11
N GLU A 109 -16.29 12.70 -10.14
CA GLU A 109 -15.91 12.05 -11.39
C GLU A 109 -14.87 12.89 -12.16
N ILE A 110 -15.07 14.21 -12.22
CA ILE A 110 -14.11 15.14 -12.84
C ILE A 110 -12.75 15.07 -12.15
N ILE A 111 -12.73 15.16 -10.82
CA ILE A 111 -11.46 15.11 -10.06
C ILE A 111 -10.78 13.75 -10.26
N LYS A 112 -11.54 12.66 -10.31
CA LYS A 112 -11.00 11.31 -10.59
C LYS A 112 -10.38 11.23 -11.99
N GLU A 113 -11.04 11.78 -13.00
CA GLU A 113 -10.49 11.78 -14.36
C GLU A 113 -9.27 12.69 -14.48
N ILE A 114 -9.26 13.88 -13.85
CA ILE A 114 -8.10 14.78 -13.84
C ILE A 114 -6.89 14.11 -13.15
N LYS A 115 -7.11 13.38 -12.05
CA LYS A 115 -6.05 12.59 -11.40
C LYS A 115 -5.43 11.57 -12.37
N LYS A 116 -6.27 10.83 -13.09
CA LYS A 116 -5.83 9.87 -14.12
C LYS A 116 -5.08 10.56 -15.26
N LEU A 117 -5.61 11.64 -15.81
CA LEU A 117 -5.01 12.41 -16.91
C LEU A 117 -3.71 13.12 -16.52
N SER A 118 -3.55 13.46 -15.23
CA SER A 118 -2.32 14.06 -14.69
C SER A 118 -1.28 13.05 -14.28
N GLY A 119 -1.67 11.80 -14.01
CA GLY A 119 -0.81 10.79 -13.38
C GLY A 119 -0.58 11.06 -11.89
N ILE A 120 -1.36 11.97 -11.30
CA ILE A 120 -1.30 12.30 -9.88
C ILE A 120 -2.43 11.52 -9.20
N HIS A 121 -2.08 10.45 -8.50
CA HIS A 121 -3.04 9.53 -7.88
C HIS A 121 -3.60 10.06 -6.55
N GLU A 122 -3.29 9.40 -5.44
CA GLU A 122 -3.71 9.84 -4.12
C GLU A 122 -3.06 11.19 -3.76
N ASN A 123 -3.70 11.92 -2.85
CA ASN A 123 -3.13 13.15 -2.28
C ASN A 123 -2.80 14.26 -3.29
N SER A 124 -3.54 14.31 -4.40
CA SER A 124 -3.37 15.30 -5.46
C SER A 124 -3.29 16.75 -4.97
N LYS A 125 -4.01 17.08 -3.88
CA LYS A 125 -3.95 18.41 -3.28
C LYS A 125 -2.57 18.75 -2.73
N LYS A 126 -2.02 17.85 -1.91
CA LYS A 126 -0.70 17.99 -1.30
C LYS A 126 0.39 17.98 -2.37
N ILE A 127 0.30 17.07 -3.35
CA ILE A 127 1.25 17.02 -4.48
C ILE A 127 1.24 18.33 -5.26
N TYR A 128 0.05 18.88 -5.55
CA TYR A 128 -0.02 20.17 -6.23
C TYR A 128 0.62 21.29 -5.41
N GLU A 129 0.30 21.38 -4.11
CA GLU A 129 0.82 22.42 -3.20
C GLU A 129 2.32 22.31 -2.90
N SER A 130 2.88 21.10 -2.97
CA SER A 130 4.22 20.78 -2.47
C SER A 130 5.23 20.55 -3.59
N VAL A 131 4.78 20.01 -4.73
CA VAL A 131 5.63 19.58 -5.85
C VAL A 131 5.36 20.42 -7.11
N VAL A 132 4.09 20.55 -7.50
CA VAL A 132 3.74 21.25 -8.76
C VAL A 132 3.88 22.76 -8.59
N THR A 133 3.46 23.30 -7.45
CA THR A 133 3.63 24.70 -7.09
C THR A 133 4.61 24.83 -5.95
N ALA A 134 5.78 25.39 -6.20
CA ALA A 134 6.66 25.87 -5.13
C ALA A 134 6.14 27.22 -4.62
N THR A 135 5.19 27.19 -3.69
CA THR A 135 4.73 28.44 -3.06
C THR A 135 5.86 29.06 -2.23
N GLN A 136 5.92 30.39 -2.19
CA GLN A 136 7.03 31.13 -1.58
C GLN A 136 7.25 30.66 -0.14
N ASN A 137 8.51 30.33 0.18
CA ASN A 137 8.98 29.81 1.46
C ASN A 137 8.45 28.44 1.91
N LYS A 138 7.55 27.78 1.15
CA LYS A 138 6.99 26.47 1.56
C LYS A 138 7.75 25.26 1.03
N ILE A 139 8.56 25.43 -0.01
CA ILE A 139 9.35 24.31 -0.57
C ILE A 139 10.31 23.74 0.47
N VAL A 140 10.83 24.61 1.34
CA VAL A 140 11.78 24.23 2.40
C VAL A 140 11.10 23.44 3.52
N ASP A 141 9.80 23.70 3.76
CA ASP A 141 9.04 23.07 4.85
C ASP A 141 9.11 21.54 4.81
N ILE A 142 9.05 20.95 3.60
CA ILE A 142 9.13 19.50 3.38
C ILE A 142 10.50 18.95 3.80
N PHE A 143 11.57 19.73 3.66
CA PHE A 143 12.92 19.34 4.02
C PHE A 143 13.27 19.63 5.49
N THR A 144 12.66 20.66 6.08
CA THR A 144 12.88 21.07 7.48
C THR A 144 11.90 20.46 8.47
N ALA A 145 10.89 19.72 8.01
CA ALA A 145 9.99 18.98 8.88
C ALA A 145 10.74 17.95 9.74
N LYS A 146 10.19 17.64 10.92
CA LYS A 146 10.71 16.57 11.80
C LYS A 146 10.63 15.23 11.08
N ASP A 147 11.52 14.30 11.41
CA ASP A 147 11.66 13.02 10.68
C ASP A 147 10.34 12.29 10.43
N LYS A 148 9.47 12.22 11.45
CA LYS A 148 8.15 11.58 11.35
C LYS A 148 7.19 12.31 10.40
N ASP A 149 7.16 13.64 10.45
CA ASP A 149 6.29 14.46 9.62
C ASP A 149 6.79 14.48 8.17
N ARG A 150 8.12 14.52 7.99
CA ARG A 150 8.78 14.39 6.70
C ARG A 150 8.48 13.04 6.06
N GLU A 151 8.65 11.94 6.80
CA GLU A 151 8.33 10.60 6.29
C GLU A 151 6.86 10.53 5.84
N LYS A 152 5.94 11.06 6.65
CA LYS A 152 4.52 11.12 6.30
C LYS A 152 4.28 11.91 5.00
N ASP A 153 4.84 13.11 4.88
CA ASP A 153 4.65 13.97 3.72
C ASP A 153 5.26 13.35 2.45
N PHE A 154 6.46 12.76 2.54
CA PHE A 154 7.09 12.05 1.42
C PHE A 154 6.28 10.81 1.02
N ASN A 155 5.82 10.02 2.00
CA ASN A 155 4.98 8.86 1.72
C ASN A 155 3.65 9.24 1.06
N GLU A 156 3.13 10.42 1.38
CA GLU A 156 1.92 10.98 0.78
C GLU A 156 2.15 11.48 -0.65
N ILE A 157 3.32 12.08 -0.93
CA ILE A 157 3.71 12.62 -2.24
C ILE A 157 4.07 11.51 -3.24
N PHE A 158 4.87 10.53 -2.81
CA PHE A 158 5.38 9.45 -3.67
C PHE A 158 4.52 8.19 -3.62
N ASP A 159 3.44 8.21 -2.84
CA ASP A 159 2.54 7.09 -2.62
C ASP A 159 3.26 5.79 -2.22
N THR A 160 4.36 5.90 -1.47
CA THR A 160 5.12 4.74 -0.99
C THR A 160 4.36 3.98 0.11
N LYS A 161 3.24 4.53 0.61
CA LYS A 161 2.32 3.83 1.51
C LYS A 161 1.82 2.52 0.90
N ILE A 162 1.75 2.44 -0.43
CA ILE A 162 1.36 1.21 -1.12
C ILE A 162 2.26 0.02 -0.71
N TYR A 163 3.57 0.24 -0.53
CA TYR A 163 4.50 -0.82 -0.14
C TYR A 163 4.25 -1.28 1.29
N ASN A 164 3.95 -0.35 2.20
CA ASN A 164 3.58 -0.70 3.57
C ASN A 164 2.27 -1.49 3.60
N ASN A 165 1.27 -1.07 2.82
CA ASN A 165 -0.01 -1.76 2.72
C ASN A 165 0.14 -3.16 2.13
N MET A 166 0.98 -3.34 1.10
CA MET A 166 1.29 -4.66 0.54
C MET A 166 1.98 -5.54 1.57
N TYR A 167 2.97 -5.00 2.29
CA TYR A 167 3.71 -5.77 3.29
C TYR A 167 2.82 -6.22 4.44
N TYR A 168 2.17 -5.26 5.11
CA TYR A 168 1.37 -5.55 6.30
C TYR A 168 0.01 -6.17 5.98
N GLY A 169 -0.55 -5.94 4.79
CA GLY A 169 -1.88 -6.44 4.42
C GLY A 169 -1.89 -7.86 3.86
N PHE A 170 -0.75 -8.40 3.43
CA PHE A 170 -0.70 -9.75 2.85
C PHE A 170 0.63 -10.47 3.12
N VAL A 171 1.75 -9.82 2.82
CA VAL A 171 3.06 -10.50 2.83
C VAL A 171 3.44 -10.96 4.23
N LYS A 172 3.19 -10.13 5.24
CA LYS A 172 3.49 -10.44 6.64
C LYS A 172 2.68 -11.64 7.12
N ASP A 173 1.36 -11.63 6.96
CA ASP A 173 0.50 -12.74 7.39
C ASP A 173 0.86 -14.05 6.68
N ALA A 174 1.18 -13.98 5.39
CA ALA A 174 1.65 -15.13 4.63
C ALA A 174 2.98 -15.66 5.22
N LYS A 175 3.94 -14.77 5.47
CA LYS A 175 5.24 -15.11 6.06
C LYS A 175 5.07 -15.76 7.44
N ASP A 176 4.32 -15.12 8.34
CA ASP A 176 4.09 -15.58 9.71
C ASP A 176 3.46 -16.98 9.70
N LYS A 177 2.48 -17.23 8.82
CA LYS A 177 1.85 -18.55 8.64
C LYS A 177 2.82 -19.64 8.18
N TYR A 178 3.77 -19.31 7.31
CA TYR A 178 4.79 -20.28 6.87
C TYR A 178 5.84 -20.53 7.95
N GLU A 179 6.23 -19.49 8.72
CA GLU A 179 7.13 -19.63 9.86
C GLU A 179 6.53 -20.52 10.96
N ASP A 180 5.25 -20.37 11.28
CA ASP A 180 4.53 -21.22 12.24
C ASP A 180 4.45 -22.68 11.79
N LYS A 181 4.22 -22.91 10.49
CA LYS A 181 4.23 -24.26 9.90
C LYS A 181 5.61 -24.89 9.96
N LEU A 182 6.66 -24.12 9.64
CA LEU A 182 8.05 -24.58 9.74
C LEU A 182 8.38 -24.97 11.18
N LYS A 183 8.06 -24.11 12.14
CA LYS A 183 8.27 -24.39 13.57
C LYS A 183 7.54 -25.66 14.02
N THR A 184 6.27 -25.82 13.61
CA THR A 184 5.46 -27.01 13.94
C THR A 184 6.05 -28.27 13.32
N ASN A 185 6.45 -28.22 12.05
CA ASN A 185 7.01 -29.39 11.36
C ASN A 185 8.40 -29.75 11.88
N ASN A 186 9.21 -28.77 12.26
CA ASN A 186 10.50 -29.02 12.90
C ASN A 186 10.32 -29.71 14.26
N GLY A 187 9.38 -29.24 15.10
CA GLY A 187 9.08 -29.93 16.37
C GLY A 187 8.54 -31.35 16.17
N LYS A 188 7.76 -31.60 15.12
CA LYS A 188 7.34 -32.97 14.75
C LYS A 188 8.53 -33.83 14.29
N LEU A 189 9.44 -33.26 13.51
CA LEU A 189 10.64 -33.96 13.05
C LEU A 189 11.54 -34.33 14.22
N GLU A 190 11.77 -33.41 15.16
CA GLU A 190 12.52 -33.66 16.39
C GLU A 190 11.88 -34.80 17.20
N GLY A 191 10.56 -34.75 17.44
CA GLY A 191 9.87 -35.82 18.16
C GLY A 191 9.87 -37.18 17.44
N LEU A 192 9.83 -37.19 16.09
CA LEU A 192 9.98 -38.42 15.31
C LEU A 192 11.41 -38.97 15.36
N GLN A 193 12.43 -38.10 15.38
CA GLN A 193 13.82 -38.49 15.54
C GLN A 193 14.08 -39.11 16.91
N GLU A 194 13.61 -38.47 18.00
CA GLU A 194 13.67 -39.04 19.35
C GLU A 194 12.93 -40.39 19.44
N GLY A 195 11.77 -40.51 18.80
CA GLY A 195 11.02 -41.77 18.74
C GLY A 195 11.75 -42.89 18.00
N LEU A 196 12.50 -42.57 16.94
CA LEU A 196 13.32 -43.53 16.19
C LEU A 196 14.51 -44.03 17.01
N GLU A 197 15.21 -43.13 17.72
CA GLU A 197 16.33 -43.50 18.60
C GLU A 197 15.87 -44.48 19.69
N ASN A 198 14.76 -44.16 20.38
CA ASN A 198 14.16 -45.05 21.38
C ASN A 198 13.73 -46.40 20.78
N GLY A 199 13.20 -46.41 19.56
CA GLY A 199 12.77 -47.64 18.87
C GLY A 199 13.92 -48.59 18.55
N ASP A 200 15.11 -48.06 18.26
CA ASP A 200 16.30 -48.87 18.00
C ASP A 200 16.93 -49.42 19.30
N GLU A 201 16.84 -48.70 20.42
CA GLU A 201 17.19 -49.21 21.75
C GLU A 201 16.26 -50.36 22.18
N ILE A 202 14.94 -50.18 22.05
CA ILE A 202 13.95 -51.22 22.39
C ILE A 202 14.15 -52.48 21.54
N LYS A 203 14.53 -52.36 20.27
CA LYS A 203 14.86 -53.51 19.42
C LYS A 203 16.09 -54.28 19.91
N LYS A 204 17.10 -53.60 20.46
CA LYS A 204 18.28 -54.25 21.06
C LYS A 204 17.88 -55.03 22.32
N GLU A 205 17.15 -54.39 23.23
CA GLU A 205 16.67 -55.03 24.46
C GLU A 205 15.78 -56.25 24.18
N LEU A 206 14.88 -56.15 23.20
CA LEU A 206 14.03 -57.27 22.77
C LEU A 206 14.87 -58.45 22.25
N LYS A 207 15.99 -58.18 21.59
CA LYS A 207 16.88 -59.22 21.05
C LYS A 207 17.64 -59.93 22.15
N GLU A 208 18.09 -59.19 23.17
CA GLU A 208 18.72 -59.73 24.38
C GLU A 208 17.74 -60.55 25.20
N SER A 209 16.55 -60.00 25.49
CA SER A 209 15.47 -60.70 26.18
C SER A 209 15.06 -61.99 25.46
N LYS A 210 15.00 -62.00 24.13
CA LYS A 210 14.73 -63.22 23.33
C LYS A 210 15.85 -64.26 23.45
N LYS A 211 17.09 -63.84 23.63
CA LYS A 211 18.23 -64.74 23.81
C LYS A 211 18.17 -65.40 25.20
N GLU A 212 17.96 -64.61 26.24
CA GLU A 212 17.77 -65.11 27.62
C GLU A 212 16.57 -66.06 27.72
N LEU A 213 15.46 -65.74 27.05
CA LEU A 213 14.26 -66.57 27.05
C LEU A 213 14.52 -67.95 26.41
N LYS A 214 15.38 -68.02 25.38
CA LYS A 214 15.80 -69.31 24.79
C LYS A 214 16.69 -70.11 25.73
N GLU A 215 17.62 -69.47 26.44
CA GLU A 215 18.49 -70.14 27.42
C GLU A 215 17.68 -70.70 28.59
N LEU A 216 16.76 -69.90 29.15
CA LEU A 216 15.85 -70.34 30.21
C LEU A 216 14.95 -71.51 29.79
N GLN A 217 14.45 -71.50 28.54
CA GLN A 217 13.70 -72.64 27.99
C GLN A 217 14.56 -73.91 27.84
N GLY A 218 15.83 -73.76 27.48
CA GLY A 218 16.80 -74.86 27.45
C GLY A 218 17.01 -75.46 28.84
N ASN A 219 17.31 -74.61 29.82
CA ASN A 219 17.53 -75.01 31.21
C ASN A 219 16.29 -75.66 31.82
N LYS A 220 15.08 -75.16 31.51
CA LYS A 220 13.81 -75.76 31.94
C LYS A 220 13.66 -77.17 31.40
N LYS A 221 13.89 -77.39 30.09
CA LYS A 221 13.83 -78.72 29.47
C LYS A 221 14.81 -79.71 30.08
N GLU A 222 16.02 -79.25 30.41
CA GLU A 222 17.02 -80.08 31.06
C GLU A 222 16.61 -80.44 32.50
N THR A 223 16.09 -79.46 33.24
CA THR A 223 15.59 -79.67 34.61
C THR A 223 14.40 -80.63 34.61
N ASP A 224 13.46 -80.49 33.67
CA ASP A 224 12.33 -81.40 33.51
C ASP A 224 12.78 -82.84 33.19
N LYS A 225 13.85 -83.02 32.38
CA LYS A 225 14.44 -84.35 32.14
C LYS A 225 15.03 -84.95 33.41
N ARG A 226 15.83 -84.18 34.15
CA ARG A 226 16.43 -84.61 35.43
C ARG A 226 15.36 -84.94 36.47
N LEU A 227 14.25 -84.20 36.49
CA LEU A 227 13.12 -84.47 37.38
C LEU A 227 12.50 -85.84 37.06
N LYS A 228 12.21 -86.12 35.77
CA LYS A 228 11.67 -87.40 35.31
C LYS A 228 12.61 -88.58 35.60
N GLU A 229 13.92 -88.38 35.47
CA GLU A 229 14.90 -89.41 35.83
C GLU A 229 14.88 -89.71 37.33
N LYS A 230 14.83 -88.68 38.19
CA LYS A 230 14.71 -88.86 39.64
C LYS A 230 13.38 -89.49 40.05
N GLU A 231 12.28 -89.15 39.39
CA GLU A 231 10.97 -89.79 39.62
C GLU A 231 10.99 -91.28 39.26
N LYS A 232 11.67 -91.67 38.17
CA LYS A 232 11.87 -93.08 37.82
C LYS A 232 12.66 -93.83 38.88
N ILE A 233 13.79 -93.27 39.33
CA ILE A 233 14.63 -93.87 40.38
C ILE A 233 13.84 -94.03 41.69
N LYS A 234 13.04 -93.01 42.07
CA LYS A 234 12.16 -93.09 43.24
C LYS A 234 11.17 -94.26 43.14
N ASN A 235 10.53 -94.42 41.98
CA ASN A 235 9.56 -95.50 41.76
C ASN A 235 10.21 -96.90 41.71
N GLU A 236 11.51 -97.01 41.43
CA GLU A 236 12.28 -98.26 41.50
C GLU A 236 12.70 -98.62 42.93
N ILE A 237 12.89 -97.63 43.81
CA ILE A 237 13.24 -97.83 45.22
C ILE A 237 12.00 -98.15 46.08
N GLU A 238 10.80 -97.73 45.67
CA GLU A 238 9.52 -97.98 46.37
C GLU A 238 8.85 -99.32 45.99
N LYS A 239 9.51 -100.19 45.21
CA LYS A 239 9.09 -101.58 44.90
C LYS A 239 9.94 -102.61 45.63
#